data_AF-A0A6H0SHS1-F1
#
_entry.id   AF-A0A6H0SHS1-F1
#
_cell.length_a   1.000
_cell.length_b   1.000
_cell.length_c   1.000
_cell.angle_alpha   90.00
_cell.angle_beta   90.00
_cell.angle_gamma   90.00
#
_symmetry.space_group_name_H-M   'P 1'
#
loop_
_entity.id
_entity.type
_entity.pdbx_description
1 polymer ?
#
loop_
_entity_poly.entity_id
_entity_poly.type
_entity_poly.pdbx_seq_one_letter_code
_entity_poly.pdbx_strand_id
1 'polypeptide(L)'
;MMTRRDAAIALDIPVEMAKRHGVPSRMTEAEFRELNTNPPAWLVQSRANRTGKRPVWVHLVCEVCGFSEYERPKKWWPTFDFVHCHSHSPAQLPKLASGKTRVEYQDISAHMFGIVDED
;
A
#
# COMPACT_ATOMS: atom_id res chain seq x y z
N MET A 1 -17.17 11.02 0.52
CA MET A 1 -17.70 9.66 0.75
C MET A 1 -16.62 8.70 0.31
N MET A 2 -16.14 7.85 1.21
CA MET A 2 -15.04 6.92 0.97
C MET A 2 -15.57 5.56 0.55
N THR A 3 -14.79 4.81 -0.22
CA THR A 3 -15.10 3.44 -0.61
C THR A 3 -14.71 2.46 0.50
N ARG A 4 -15.18 1.21 0.40
CA ARG A 4 -14.72 0.13 1.29
C ARG A 4 -13.20 -0.06 1.22
N ARG A 5 -12.58 0.12 0.05
CA ARG A 5 -11.12 -0.01 -0.09
C ARG A 5 -10.42 1.09 0.69
N ASP A 6 -10.88 2.34 0.56
CA ASP A 6 -10.33 3.47 1.30
C ASP A 6 -10.46 3.26 2.81
N ALA A 7 -11.63 2.81 3.28
CA ALA A 7 -11.84 2.48 4.68
C ALA A 7 -10.92 1.33 5.14
N ALA A 8 -10.70 0.31 4.31
CA ALA A 8 -9.81 -0.81 4.63
C ALA A 8 -8.34 -0.36 4.71
N ILE A 9 -7.90 0.55 3.83
CA ILE A 9 -6.57 1.17 3.89
C ILE A 9 -6.43 1.96 5.20
N ALA A 10 -7.39 2.83 5.51
CA ALA A 10 -7.35 3.68 6.69
C ALA A 10 -7.43 2.90 8.03
N LEU A 11 -8.11 1.75 8.06
CA LEU A 11 -8.14 0.83 9.19
C LEU A 11 -6.94 -0.14 9.21
N ASP A 12 -6.10 -0.11 8.18
CA ASP A 12 -5.00 -1.03 7.93
C ASP A 12 -5.46 -2.51 8.01
N ILE A 13 -6.56 -2.85 7.35
CA ILE A 13 -7.09 -4.22 7.26
C ILE A 13 -7.25 -4.65 5.79
N PRO A 14 -7.23 -5.95 5.48
CA PRO A 14 -7.56 -6.42 4.13
C PRO A 14 -9.00 -6.08 3.73
N VAL A 15 -9.26 -5.84 2.45
CA VAL A 15 -10.62 -5.55 1.93
C VAL A 15 -11.58 -6.71 2.21
N GLU A 16 -11.07 -7.94 2.21
CA GLU A 16 -11.81 -9.16 2.50
C GLU A 16 -12.29 -9.18 3.96
N MET A 17 -11.47 -8.67 4.88
CA MET A 17 -11.83 -8.53 6.29
C MET A 17 -12.90 -7.44 6.46
N ALA A 18 -12.72 -6.29 5.80
CA ALA A 18 -13.73 -5.23 5.77
C ALA A 18 -15.07 -5.74 5.24
N LYS A 19 -15.06 -6.51 4.14
CA LYS A 19 -16.27 -7.14 3.57
C LYS A 19 -16.90 -8.15 4.54
N ARG A 20 -16.10 -9.03 5.14
CA ARG A 20 -16.57 -10.08 6.06
C ARG A 20 -17.26 -9.50 7.29
N HIS A 21 -16.77 -8.38 7.81
CA HIS A 21 -17.30 -7.73 9.01
C HIS A 21 -18.32 -6.62 8.70
N GLY A 22 -18.84 -6.55 7.47
CA GLY A 22 -19.97 -5.70 7.14
C GLY A 22 -19.64 -4.23 6.88
N VAL A 23 -18.38 -3.87 6.61
CA VAL A 23 -18.05 -2.52 6.16
C VAL A 23 -18.77 -2.26 4.82
N PRO A 24 -19.59 -1.21 4.70
CA PRO A 24 -20.39 -0.95 3.50
C PRO A 24 -19.51 -0.63 2.29
N SER A 25 -20.05 -0.73 1.08
CA SER A 25 -19.29 -0.46 -0.16
C SER A 25 -18.85 1.00 -0.28
N ARG A 26 -19.64 1.91 0.29
CA ARG A 26 -19.36 3.33 0.46
C ARG A 26 -19.79 3.74 1.85
N MET A 27 -19.02 4.62 2.50
CA MET A 27 -19.39 5.24 3.77
C MET A 27 -19.01 6.71 3.81
N THR A 28 -19.70 7.45 4.65
CA THR A 28 -19.39 8.84 4.98
C THR A 28 -18.20 8.91 5.94
N GLU A 29 -17.60 10.10 6.01
CA GLU A 29 -16.54 10.37 6.98
C GLU A 29 -17.04 10.23 8.43
N ALA A 30 -18.30 10.56 8.69
CA ALA A 30 -18.90 10.43 10.01
C ALA A 30 -19.03 8.96 10.44
N GLU A 31 -19.53 8.09 9.56
CA GLU A 31 -19.61 6.64 9.82
C GLU A 31 -18.23 6.02 10.03
N PHE A 32 -17.23 6.45 9.23
CA PHE A 32 -15.86 5.98 9.41
C PHE A 32 -15.28 6.43 10.75
N ARG A 33 -15.48 7.70 11.13
CA ARG A 33 -15.05 8.23 12.42
C ARG A 33 -15.67 7.45 13.56
N GLU A 34 -16.97 7.17 13.51
CA GLU A 34 -17.67 6.38 14.52
C GLU A 34 -17.08 4.97 14.63
N LEU A 35 -16.84 4.28 13.50
CA LEU A 35 -16.20 2.97 13.48
C LEU A 35 -14.78 3.00 14.07
N ASN A 36 -14.07 4.11 13.92
CA ASN A 36 -12.70 4.24 14.42
C ASN A 36 -12.65 4.64 15.90
N THR A 37 -13.55 5.51 16.34
CA THR A 37 -13.68 5.98 17.73
C THR A 37 -14.30 4.93 18.63
N ASN A 38 -15.32 4.21 18.15
CA ASN A 38 -16.02 3.14 18.86
C ASN A 38 -15.82 1.80 18.12
N PRO A 39 -14.58 1.27 18.09
CA PRO A 39 -14.27 0.10 17.29
C PRO A 39 -14.98 -1.15 17.84
N PRO A 40 -15.62 -1.96 16.99
CA PRO A 40 -16.17 -3.24 17.40
C PRO A 40 -15.07 -4.21 17.84
N ALA A 41 -15.44 -5.22 18.63
CA ALA A 41 -14.50 -6.18 19.23
C ALA A 41 -13.54 -6.83 18.22
N TRP A 42 -14.04 -7.16 17.01
CA TRP A 42 -13.20 -7.76 15.96
C TRP A 42 -12.09 -6.82 15.47
N LEU A 43 -12.35 -5.50 15.42
CA LEU A 43 -11.38 -4.51 14.96
C LEU A 43 -10.33 -4.25 16.05
N VAL A 44 -10.76 -4.20 17.32
CA VAL A 44 -9.86 -4.15 18.48
C VAL A 44 -8.92 -5.36 18.48
N GLN A 45 -9.47 -6.56 18.29
CA GLN A 45 -8.68 -7.80 18.22
C GLN A 45 -7.75 -7.82 17.01
N SER A 46 -8.21 -7.38 15.83
CA SER A 46 -7.39 -7.31 14.61
C SER A 46 -6.18 -6.38 14.79
N ARG A 47 -6.35 -5.26 15.51
CA ARG A 47 -5.26 -4.35 15.87
C ARG A 47 -4.32 -4.98 16.89
N ALA A 48 -4.84 -5.64 17.92
CA ALA A 48 -4.03 -6.31 18.94
C ALA A 48 -3.18 -7.45 18.35
N ASN A 49 -3.71 -8.18 17.37
CA ASN A 49 -2.99 -9.27 16.69
C ASN A 49 -1.90 -8.78 15.72
N ARG A 50 -1.76 -7.46 15.52
CA ARG A 50 -0.79 -6.90 14.59
C ARG A 50 0.60 -6.88 15.20
N THR A 51 1.26 -8.04 15.17
CA THR A 51 2.61 -8.24 15.72
C THR A 51 3.70 -8.26 14.64
N GLY A 52 3.31 -8.34 13.36
CA GLY A 52 4.24 -8.37 12.24
C GLY A 52 4.79 -6.99 11.88
N LYS A 53 6.06 -6.95 11.44
CA LYS A 53 6.72 -5.72 10.94
C LYS A 53 6.18 -5.24 9.59
N ARG A 54 5.46 -6.09 8.84
CA ARG A 54 4.97 -5.75 7.50
C ARG A 54 3.56 -5.14 7.60
N PRO A 55 3.33 -3.94 7.05
CA PRO A 55 2.01 -3.34 7.04
C PRO A 55 1.07 -4.12 6.10
N VAL A 56 -0.24 -3.97 6.29
CA VAL A 56 -1.22 -4.60 5.38
C VAL A 56 -1.22 -3.90 4.02
N TRP A 57 -1.02 -2.58 4.05
CA TRP A 57 -0.96 -1.72 2.88
C TRP A 57 0.37 -0.97 2.84
N VAL A 58 0.90 -0.76 1.65
CA VAL A 58 2.04 0.13 1.40
C VAL A 58 1.63 1.19 0.40
N HIS A 59 2.12 2.41 0.63
CA HIS A 59 1.90 3.54 -0.26
C HIS A 59 3.03 3.57 -1.29
N LEU A 60 2.70 3.27 -2.53
CA LEU A 60 3.61 3.33 -3.66
C LEU A 60 3.49 4.72 -4.28
N VAL A 61 4.61 5.41 -4.44
CA VAL A 61 4.66 6.75 -5.04
C VAL A 61 5.68 6.74 -6.16
N CYS A 62 5.28 7.16 -7.36
CA CYS A 62 6.19 7.34 -8.47
C CYS A 62 7.13 8.50 -8.17
N GLU A 63 8.43 8.22 -8.11
CA GLU A 63 9.48 9.21 -7.82
C GLU A 63 9.52 10.35 -8.84
N VAL A 64 9.04 10.11 -10.07
CA VAL A 64 9.11 11.08 -11.17
C VAL A 64 7.94 12.06 -11.15
N CYS A 65 6.71 11.59 -10.96
CA CYS A 65 5.50 12.41 -11.10
C CYS A 65 4.59 12.47 -9.87
N GLY A 66 4.90 11.73 -8.80
CA GLY A 66 4.09 11.68 -7.59
C GLY A 66 2.77 10.91 -7.74
N PHE A 67 2.47 10.30 -8.89
CA PHE A 67 1.36 9.35 -9.01
C PHE A 67 1.49 8.30 -7.90
N SER A 68 0.39 7.93 -7.25
CA SER A 68 0.47 7.05 -6.09
C SER A 68 -0.71 6.11 -5.97
N GLU A 69 -0.44 4.93 -5.43
CA GLU A 69 -1.44 3.90 -5.18
C GLU A 69 -1.12 3.16 -3.87
N TYR A 70 -2.16 2.58 -3.27
CA TYR A 70 -1.98 1.66 -2.14
C TYR A 70 -2.08 0.22 -2.62
N GLU A 71 -1.09 -0.59 -2.25
CA GLU A 71 -1.05 -2.00 -2.60
C GLU A 71 -0.71 -2.86 -1.40
N ARG A 72 -1.08 -4.15 -1.43
CA ARG A 72 -0.70 -5.11 -0.39
C ARG A 72 0.67 -5.69 -0.71
N PRO A 73 1.67 -5.54 0.17
CA PRO A 73 3.02 -6.03 -0.13
C PRO A 73 3.00 -7.55 -0.30
N LYS A 74 3.57 -8.04 -1.41
CA LYS A 74 3.64 -9.49 -1.68
C LYS A 74 4.79 -10.09 -0.89
N LYS A 75 4.73 -11.40 -0.63
CA LYS A 75 5.75 -12.10 0.17
C LYS A 75 7.17 -11.90 -0.38
N TRP A 76 7.29 -11.89 -1.72
CA TRP A 76 8.55 -11.82 -2.46
C TRP A 76 9.10 -10.40 -2.64
N TRP A 77 8.37 -9.35 -2.26
CA TRP A 77 8.87 -7.98 -2.44
C TRP A 77 10.16 -7.74 -1.64
N PRO A 78 11.21 -7.18 -2.27
CA PRO A 78 12.31 -6.58 -1.54
C PRO A 78 11.88 -5.24 -0.92
N THR A 79 12.81 -4.59 -0.22
CA THR A 79 12.68 -3.15 0.08
C THR A 79 13.08 -2.39 -1.18
N PHE A 80 12.15 -1.63 -1.76
CA PHE A 80 12.44 -0.82 -2.94
C PHE A 80 13.16 0.47 -2.56
N ASP A 81 14.17 0.84 -3.36
CA ASP A 81 14.83 2.15 -3.29
C ASP A 81 13.96 3.22 -3.96
N PHE A 82 13.35 2.87 -5.08
CA PHE A 82 12.43 3.75 -5.83
C PHE A 82 11.23 2.97 -6.35
N VAL A 83 10.19 3.73 -6.72
CA VAL A 83 9.04 3.23 -7.48
C VAL A 83 8.80 4.19 -8.64
N HIS A 84 8.42 3.66 -9.80
CA HIS A 84 7.91 4.47 -10.90
C HIS A 84 6.62 3.90 -11.48
N CYS A 85 5.79 4.77 -12.06
CA CYS A 85 4.59 4.35 -12.74
C CYS A 85 4.88 3.90 -14.18
N HIS A 86 3.92 3.24 -14.81
CA HIS A 86 4.02 2.74 -16.18
C HIS A 86 4.25 3.83 -17.25
N SER A 87 4.03 5.10 -16.92
CA SER A 87 4.28 6.24 -17.83
C SER A 87 5.73 6.73 -17.79
N HIS A 88 6.53 6.26 -16.84
CA HIS A 88 7.92 6.65 -16.66
C HIS A 88 8.84 5.44 -16.73
N SER A 89 10.08 5.65 -17.16
CA SER A 89 11.09 4.61 -17.24
C SER A 89 12.11 4.70 -16.09
N PRO A 90 12.83 3.62 -15.79
CA PRO A 90 13.93 3.64 -14.81
C PRO A 90 15.04 4.64 -15.11
N ALA A 91 15.16 5.10 -16.36
CA ALA A 91 16.14 6.09 -16.79
C ALA A 91 15.80 7.52 -16.30
N GLN A 92 14.55 7.77 -15.90
CA GLN A 92 14.09 9.05 -15.38
C GLN A 92 14.25 9.16 -13.85
N LEU A 93 14.61 8.07 -13.20
CA LEU A 93 14.86 8.02 -11.77
C LEU A 93 16.20 8.66 -11.41
N PRO A 94 16.44 8.95 -10.11
CA PRO A 94 17.75 9.39 -9.64
C PRO A 94 18.90 8.53 -10.18
N LYS A 95 20.02 9.21 -10.46
CA LYS A 95 21.19 8.60 -11.11
C LYS A 95 21.72 7.44 -10.26
N LEU A 96 21.92 6.29 -10.93
CA LEU A 96 22.52 5.10 -10.32
C LEU A 96 23.93 5.41 -9.80
N ALA A 97 24.20 5.00 -8.56
CA ALA A 97 25.53 5.15 -7.97
C ALA A 97 26.55 4.28 -8.71
N SER A 98 27.80 4.75 -8.78
CA SER A 98 28.87 4.00 -9.45
C SER A 98 29.07 2.64 -8.80
N GLY A 99 29.17 1.59 -9.62
CA GLY A 99 29.37 0.21 -9.15
C GLY A 99 28.09 -0.55 -8.86
N LYS A 100 26.93 0.12 -8.78
CA LYS A 100 25.64 -0.53 -8.55
C LYS A 100 24.98 -1.02 -9.83
N THR A 101 24.05 -1.98 -9.68
CA THR A 101 23.17 -2.47 -10.75
C THR A 101 21.71 -2.16 -10.42
N ARG A 102 20.99 -1.55 -11.36
CA ARG A 102 19.56 -1.27 -11.21
C ARG A 102 18.72 -2.48 -11.63
N VAL A 103 17.91 -3.00 -10.70
CA VAL A 103 16.98 -4.11 -10.94
C VAL A 103 15.55 -3.61 -10.84
N GLU A 104 14.75 -3.91 -11.86
CA GLU A 104 13.32 -3.57 -11.92
C GLU A 104 12.46 -4.78 -11.57
N TYR A 105 11.52 -4.57 -10.64
CA TYR A 105 10.53 -5.53 -10.21
C TYR A 105 9.17 -5.16 -10.79
N GLN A 106 8.71 -6.00 -11.72
CA GLN A 106 7.40 -5.89 -12.35
C GLN A 106 6.32 -6.49 -11.45
N ASP A 107 5.05 -6.28 -11.83
CA ASP A 107 3.88 -6.84 -11.14
C ASP A 107 3.80 -6.49 -9.65
N ILE A 108 4.40 -5.38 -9.19
CA ILE A 108 4.20 -4.95 -7.80
C ILE A 108 2.81 -4.33 -7.64
N SER A 109 2.28 -3.67 -8.67
CA SER A 109 0.87 -3.27 -8.75
C SER A 109 0.43 -3.33 -10.21
N ALA A 110 -0.80 -2.89 -10.50
CA ALA A 110 -1.25 -2.81 -11.88
C ALA A 110 -0.52 -1.71 -12.68
N HIS A 111 -0.05 -0.64 -12.01
CA HIS A 111 0.42 0.59 -12.67
C HIS A 111 1.84 0.99 -12.28
N MET A 112 2.49 0.28 -11.35
CA MET A 112 3.79 0.63 -10.76
C MET A 112 4.80 -0.50 -10.85
N PHE A 113 6.07 -0.10 -10.89
CA PHE A 113 7.28 -0.92 -10.92
C PHE A 113 8.19 -0.53 -9.75
N GLY A 114 8.79 -1.52 -9.10
CA GLY A 114 9.72 -1.30 -8.00
C GLY A 114 11.15 -1.36 -8.48
N ILE A 115 12.04 -0.54 -7.90
CA ILE A 115 13.47 -0.52 -8.21
C ILE A 115 14.28 -0.86 -6.98
N VAL A 116 15.29 -1.69 -7.18
CA VAL A 116 16.37 -1.90 -6.22
C VAL A 116 17.70 -1.61 -6.93
N ASP A 117 18.52 -0.76 -6.33
CA ASP A 117 19.89 -0.48 -6.76
C ASP A 117 20.84 -1.36 -5.93
N GLU A 118 21.11 -2.56 -6.45
CA GLU A 118 21.94 -3.60 -5.84
C GLU A 118 23.44 -3.28 -5.99
N ASP A 119 24.26 -3.79 -5.07
CA ASP A 119 25.73 -3.67 -5.11
C ASP A 119 26.38 -4.66 -6.09
#